data_AF-A0A7L1IHZ0-F1
#
_entry.id   AF-A0A7L1IHZ0-F1
#
_cell.length_a   1.000
_cell.length_b   1.000
_cell.length_c   1.000
_cell.angle_alpha   90.00
_cell.angle_beta   90.00
_cell.angle_gamma   90.00
#
_symmetry.space_group_name_H-M   'P 1'
#
loop_
_entity.id
_entity.type
_entity.pdbx_description
1 polymer ?
#
loop_
_entity_poly.entity_id
_entity_poly.type
_entity_poly.pdbx_seq_one_letter_code
_entity_poly.pdbx_strand_id
1 'polypeptide(L)'
;WERVVFVLPAFEIRTGTRVPGTKAELLRLLGTGDARPFYGTLCPRCQAPTDYGRWGALPPAPRLRVAYEVPWRDPWEPFYVGPAHGVPPFDERFLQYGFNRISQACELHVAGFRFAVLDGAFVVHRGFKEPGGFHGGREAELGRNRQLFRSFRAALRQRYPRSPRRC
;
A
#
# COMPACT_ATOMS: atom_id res chain seq x y z
N TRP A 1 -6.26 -11.53 16.14
CA TRP A 1 -5.84 -10.83 14.91
C TRP A 1 -5.05 -11.72 13.94
N GLU A 2 -5.26 -13.04 13.94
CA GLU A 2 -4.37 -13.97 13.19
C GLU A 2 -4.35 -13.77 11.68
N ARG A 3 -5.45 -13.27 11.09
CA ARG A 3 -5.56 -12.97 9.65
C ARG A 3 -5.92 -11.52 9.39
N VAL A 4 -5.18 -10.60 10.02
CA VAL A 4 -5.32 -9.16 9.78
C VAL A 4 -3.94 -8.56 9.56
N VAL A 5 -3.82 -7.73 8.54
CA VAL A 5 -2.68 -6.82 8.39
C VAL A 5 -3.12 -5.40 8.70
N PHE A 6 -2.26 -4.67 9.40
CA PHE A 6 -2.50 -3.30 9.79
C PHE A 6 -1.90 -2.34 8.77
N VAL A 7 -2.73 -1.71 7.96
CA VAL A 7 -2.31 -0.82 6.88
C VAL A 7 -1.92 0.54 7.44
N LEU A 8 -0.77 1.03 7.00
CA LEU A 8 -0.24 2.36 7.28
C LEU A 8 -0.51 3.26 6.06
N PRO A 9 -1.35 4.31 6.19
CA PRO A 9 -1.48 5.31 5.13
C PRO A 9 -0.12 5.91 4.79
N ALA A 10 0.15 6.01 3.49
CA ALA A 10 1.46 6.37 2.99
C ALA A 10 1.41 7.71 2.25
N PHE A 11 2.40 8.55 2.51
CA PHE A 11 2.48 9.89 1.96
C PHE A 11 3.85 10.18 1.37
N GLU A 12 3.90 11.17 0.48
CA GLU A 12 5.11 11.82 0.04
C GLU A 12 5.11 13.24 0.59
N ILE A 13 6.28 13.74 0.99
CA ILE A 13 6.48 15.16 1.35
C ILE A 13 7.43 15.81 0.36
N ARG A 14 7.27 17.12 0.15
CA ARG A 14 8.17 17.92 -0.68
C ARG A 14 9.61 17.83 -0.16
N THR A 15 10.59 17.84 -1.06
CA THR A 15 12.00 17.86 -0.69
C THR A 15 12.31 19.09 0.17
N GLY A 16 13.07 18.91 1.26
CA GLY A 16 13.37 19.97 2.22
C GLY A 16 12.34 20.13 3.34
N THR A 17 11.14 19.55 3.21
CA THR A 17 10.14 19.56 4.29
C THR A 17 10.57 18.64 5.44
N ARG A 18 10.43 19.13 6.67
CA ARG A 18 10.63 18.32 7.87
C ARG A 18 9.60 17.17 7.90
N VAL A 19 10.06 15.96 8.19
CA VAL A 19 9.16 14.80 8.34
C VAL A 19 8.20 15.06 9.51
N PRO A 20 6.88 15.00 9.30
CA PRO A 20 5.90 15.22 10.36
C PRO A 20 5.95 14.07 11.36
N GLY A 21 5.94 14.40 12.66
CA GLY A 21 5.92 13.44 13.76
C GLY A 21 4.49 13.06 14.19
N THR A 22 3.50 13.87 13.82
CA THR A 22 2.09 13.66 14.21
C THR A 22 1.15 13.73 13.03
N LYS A 23 -0.03 13.10 13.16
CA LYS A 23 -1.10 13.20 12.15
C LYS A 23 -1.54 14.66 11.94
N ALA A 24 -1.61 15.45 13.00
CA ALA A 24 -1.98 16.87 12.91
C ALA A 24 -0.98 17.67 12.06
N GLU A 25 0.32 17.46 12.27
CA GLU A 25 1.37 18.08 11.44
C GLU A 25 1.26 17.64 9.98
N LEU A 26 1.03 16.35 9.72
CA LEU A 26 0.85 15.83 8.37
C LEU A 26 -0.39 16.43 7.68
N LEU A 27 -1.53 16.55 8.37
CA LEU A 27 -2.74 17.16 7.83
C LEU A 27 -2.52 18.64 7.46
N ARG A 28 -1.72 19.38 8.25
CA ARG A 28 -1.32 20.74 7.88
C ARG A 28 -0.52 20.75 6.58
N LEU A 29 0.44 19.84 6.41
CA LEU A 29 1.23 19.73 5.18
C LEU A 29 0.38 19.32 3.98
N LEU A 30 -0.65 18.47 4.17
CA LEU A 30 -1.61 18.15 3.13
C LEU A 30 -2.41 19.39 2.72
N GLY A 31 -2.82 20.22 3.68
CA GLY A 31 -3.53 21.48 3.43
C GLY A 31 -2.71 22.53 2.67
N THR A 32 -1.38 22.56 2.87
CA THR A 32 -0.47 23.48 2.14
C THR A 32 0.06 22.90 0.82
N GLY A 33 -0.25 21.65 0.49
CA GLY A 33 0.28 20.98 -0.69
C GLY A 33 1.77 20.59 -0.57
N ASP A 34 2.30 20.53 0.64
CA ASP A 34 3.65 20.04 0.94
C ASP A 34 3.70 18.54 1.24
N ALA A 35 2.54 17.91 1.40
CA ALA A 35 2.36 16.48 1.44
C ALA A 35 1.27 16.04 0.45
N ARG A 36 1.34 14.79 0.00
CA ARG A 36 0.30 14.13 -0.81
C ARG A 36 0.29 12.63 -0.57
N PRO A 37 -0.81 11.90 -0.90
CA PRO A 37 -0.79 10.44 -0.89
C PRO A 37 0.36 9.88 -1.74
N PHE A 38 0.99 8.80 -1.25
CA PHE A 38 2.10 8.15 -1.95
C PHE A 38 1.68 7.70 -3.34
N TYR A 39 2.52 7.92 -4.35
CA TYR A 39 2.19 7.67 -5.76
C TYR A 39 0.89 8.33 -6.23
N GLY A 40 0.41 9.39 -5.57
CA GLY A 40 -0.84 10.05 -5.91
C GLY A 40 -0.90 10.56 -7.36
N THR A 41 0.24 10.96 -7.94
CA THR A 41 0.33 11.41 -9.34
C THR A 41 0.73 10.29 -10.32
N LEU A 42 1.34 9.21 -9.83
CA LEU A 42 1.87 8.13 -10.67
C LEU A 42 0.91 6.96 -10.83
N CYS A 43 0.22 6.61 -9.74
CA CYS A 43 -0.77 5.55 -9.71
C CYS A 43 -1.81 5.84 -8.63
N PRO A 44 -2.78 6.75 -8.89
CA PRO A 44 -3.85 7.06 -7.94
C PRO A 44 -4.58 5.81 -7.43
N ARG A 45 -4.80 4.83 -8.33
CA ARG A 45 -5.46 3.55 -8.01
C ARG A 45 -4.65 2.66 -7.07
N CYS A 46 -3.32 2.77 -7.06
CA CYS A 46 -2.45 1.91 -6.27
C CYS A 46 -2.54 2.18 -4.77
N GLN A 47 -3.08 3.34 -4.35
CA GLN A 47 -3.28 3.66 -2.94
C GLN A 47 -4.75 3.95 -2.59
N ALA A 48 -5.64 4.07 -3.58
CA ALA A 48 -7.04 4.47 -3.40
C ALA A 48 -7.80 3.68 -2.31
N PRO A 49 -7.65 2.35 -2.15
CA PRO A 49 -8.39 1.61 -1.13
C PRO A 49 -8.11 2.01 0.31
N THR A 50 -7.00 2.72 0.59
CA THR A 50 -6.70 3.28 1.92
C THR A 50 -7.74 4.34 2.35
N ASP A 51 -8.42 4.98 1.40
CA ASP A 51 -9.41 6.03 1.64
C ASP A 51 -8.84 7.20 2.46
N TYR A 52 -7.92 7.96 1.86
CA TYR A 52 -7.23 9.08 2.50
C TYR A 52 -8.18 10.19 2.96
N GLY A 53 -9.31 10.38 2.27
CA GLY A 53 -10.35 11.34 2.66
C GLY A 53 -10.98 10.93 3.99
N ARG A 54 -11.44 9.69 4.10
CA ARG A 54 -11.96 9.14 5.36
C ARG A 54 -10.91 9.18 6.46
N TRP A 55 -9.66 8.77 6.17
CA TRP A 55 -8.59 8.78 7.16
C TRP A 55 -8.30 10.18 7.71
N GLY A 56 -8.22 11.18 6.83
CA GLY A 56 -7.93 12.56 7.19
C GLY A 56 -9.04 13.23 8.00
N ALA A 57 -10.29 12.83 7.76
CA ALA A 57 -11.46 13.35 8.47
C ALA A 57 -11.69 12.73 9.86
N LEU A 58 -10.94 11.69 10.25
CA LEU A 58 -11.08 11.09 11.57
C LEU A 58 -10.67 12.09 12.67
N PRO A 59 -11.42 12.15 13.78
CA PRO A 59 -11.07 13.00 14.91
C PRO A 59 -9.69 12.61 15.48
N PRO A 60 -8.97 13.55 16.12
CA PRO A 60 -7.73 13.24 16.81
C PRO A 60 -7.91 12.07 17.78
N ALA A 61 -7.02 11.09 17.71
CA ALA A 61 -7.01 9.95 18.60
C ALA A 61 -5.85 10.07 19.59
N PRO A 62 -6.05 9.80 20.90
CA PRO A 62 -4.98 9.90 21.89
C PRO A 62 -3.95 8.78 21.78
N ARG A 63 -4.29 7.69 21.07
CA ARG A 63 -3.45 6.48 20.93
C ARG A 63 -3.66 5.85 19.55
N LEU A 64 -2.67 5.05 19.15
CA LEU A 64 -2.76 4.19 17.97
C LEU A 64 -3.97 3.26 18.07
N ARG A 65 -4.78 3.19 17.00
CA ARG A 65 -5.95 2.32 16.93
C ARG A 65 -6.22 1.85 15.50
N VAL A 66 -6.99 0.78 15.37
CA VAL A 66 -7.65 0.46 14.10
C VAL A 66 -8.73 1.51 13.85
N ALA A 67 -8.68 2.13 12.68
CA ALA A 67 -9.66 3.12 12.25
C ALA A 67 -10.87 2.45 11.61
N TYR A 68 -10.61 1.63 10.59
CA TYR A 68 -11.61 0.93 9.80
C TYR A 68 -10.96 -0.19 8.99
N GLU A 69 -11.76 -1.16 8.56
CA GLU A 69 -11.34 -2.17 7.59
C GLU A 69 -11.73 -1.74 6.18
N VAL A 70 -10.89 -2.09 5.20
CA VAL A 70 -11.15 -1.81 3.79
C VAL A 70 -11.09 -3.10 2.97
N PRO A 71 -11.97 -3.26 1.96
CA PRO A 71 -11.86 -4.37 1.04
C PRO A 71 -10.63 -4.19 0.14
N TRP A 72 -9.94 -5.29 -0.13
CA TRP A 72 -8.87 -5.30 -1.13
C TRP A 72 -9.43 -4.98 -2.53
N ARG A 73 -8.66 -4.24 -3.34
CA ARG A 73 -8.95 -3.97 -4.77
C ARG A 73 -7.67 -3.89 -5.57
N ASP A 74 -7.65 -4.41 -6.80
CA ASP A 74 -6.50 -4.26 -7.70
C ASP A 74 -6.38 -2.81 -8.24
N PRO A 75 -5.17 -2.22 -8.34
CA PRO A 75 -3.84 -2.76 -8.02
C PRO A 75 -3.28 -2.19 -6.71
N TRP A 76 -3.93 -2.45 -5.57
CA TRP A 76 -3.53 -1.86 -4.29
C TRP A 76 -2.12 -2.28 -3.86
N GLU A 77 -1.34 -1.29 -3.42
CA GLU A 77 0.06 -1.42 -3.03
C GLU A 77 0.31 -0.85 -1.61
N PRO A 78 -0.35 -1.36 -0.55
CA PRO A 78 -0.27 -0.79 0.78
C PRO A 78 1.10 -0.99 1.44
N PHE A 79 1.44 -0.10 2.36
CA PHE A 79 2.37 -0.41 3.44
C PHE A 79 1.58 -1.01 4.61
N TYR A 80 2.09 -2.07 5.22
CA TYR A 80 1.38 -2.72 6.32
C TYR A 80 2.33 -3.33 7.35
N VAL A 81 1.81 -3.55 8.55
CA VAL A 81 2.39 -4.38 9.60
C VAL A 81 1.56 -5.65 9.70
N GLY A 82 2.19 -6.81 9.52
CA GLY A 82 1.55 -8.13 9.62
C GLY A 82 1.96 -8.88 10.89
N PRO A 83 1.23 -9.96 11.24
CA PRO A 83 1.68 -10.87 12.29
C PRO A 83 3.00 -11.56 11.88
N ALA A 84 3.81 -11.94 12.87
CA ALA A 84 5.10 -12.60 12.66
C ALA A 84 4.99 -13.97 11.96
N HIS A 85 3.82 -14.61 12.06
CA HIS A 85 3.56 -15.93 11.49
C HIS A 85 2.28 -15.91 10.64
N GLY A 86 2.21 -16.80 9.65
CA GLY A 86 1.04 -16.99 8.80
C GLY A 86 0.92 -16.01 7.63
N VAL A 87 1.68 -14.92 7.61
CA VAL A 87 1.80 -14.06 6.43
C VAL A 87 2.57 -14.82 5.34
N PRO A 88 2.03 -14.96 4.12
CA PRO A 88 2.75 -15.59 3.02
C PRO A 88 4.01 -14.79 2.69
N PRO A 89 5.13 -15.45 2.36
CA PRO A 89 6.34 -14.74 1.93
C PRO A 89 6.10 -14.02 0.61
N PHE A 90 6.88 -12.97 0.36
CA PHE A 90 6.91 -12.32 -0.94
C PHE A 90 7.35 -13.31 -2.02
N ASP A 91 6.75 -13.19 -3.20
CA ASP A 91 7.18 -13.97 -4.37
C ASP A 91 8.44 -13.32 -4.97
N GLU A 92 9.57 -13.99 -4.76
CA GLU A 92 10.91 -13.50 -5.12
C GLU A 92 11.13 -13.39 -6.64
N ARG A 93 10.20 -13.87 -7.48
CA ARG A 93 10.25 -13.69 -8.93
C ARG A 93 9.93 -12.26 -9.35
N PHE A 94 9.21 -11.50 -8.52
CA PHE A 94 8.97 -10.07 -8.76
C PHE A 94 10.21 -9.26 -8.37
N LEU A 95 11.08 -9.05 -9.34
CA LEU A 95 12.33 -8.31 -9.18
C LEU A 95 12.19 -6.87 -9.68
N GLN A 96 13.01 -5.96 -9.15
CA GLN A 96 13.06 -4.57 -9.58
C GLN A 96 11.71 -3.85 -9.48
N TYR A 97 11.36 -3.05 -10.49
CA TYR A 97 10.23 -2.15 -10.42
C TYR A 97 8.89 -2.81 -10.73
N GLY A 98 7.96 -2.71 -9.78
CA GLY A 98 6.52 -2.90 -9.97
C GLY A 98 6.04 -4.30 -9.63
N PHE A 99 4.78 -4.37 -9.19
CA PHE A 99 4.06 -5.58 -8.78
C PHE A 99 4.60 -6.34 -7.56
N ASN A 100 5.73 -5.99 -6.95
CA ASN A 100 6.24 -6.72 -5.77
C ASN A 100 5.27 -6.66 -4.58
N ARG A 101 4.77 -5.46 -4.23
CA ARG A 101 3.79 -5.27 -3.15
C ARG A 101 2.34 -5.49 -3.60
N ILE A 102 2.05 -5.27 -4.89
CA ILE A 102 0.72 -5.54 -5.46
C ILE A 102 0.44 -7.04 -5.43
N SER A 103 1.43 -7.87 -5.81
CA SER A 103 1.32 -9.33 -5.74
C SER A 103 1.16 -9.80 -4.30
N GLN A 104 1.93 -9.23 -3.36
CA GLN A 104 1.80 -9.52 -1.94
C GLN A 104 0.42 -9.19 -1.38
N ALA A 105 -0.13 -8.01 -1.69
CA ALA A 105 -1.46 -7.60 -1.24
C ALA A 105 -2.56 -8.49 -1.85
N CYS A 106 -2.41 -8.86 -3.12
CA CYS A 106 -3.28 -9.84 -3.77
C CYS A 106 -3.24 -11.19 -3.03
N GLU A 107 -2.06 -11.73 -2.75
CA GLU A 107 -1.96 -13.04 -2.09
C GLU A 107 -2.49 -13.00 -0.66
N LEU A 108 -2.20 -11.95 0.11
CA LEU A 108 -2.81 -11.73 1.43
C LEU A 108 -4.34 -11.79 1.35
N HIS A 109 -4.94 -11.10 0.38
CA HIS A 109 -6.38 -11.13 0.18
C HIS A 109 -6.87 -12.56 -0.08
N VAL A 110 -6.24 -13.28 -1.01
CA VAL A 110 -6.60 -14.66 -1.37
C VAL A 110 -6.38 -15.63 -0.20
N ALA A 111 -5.34 -15.43 0.61
CA ALA A 111 -5.05 -16.21 1.83
C ALA A 111 -6.03 -15.94 2.99
N GLY A 112 -6.94 -14.98 2.83
CA GLY A 112 -7.99 -14.71 3.81
C GLY A 112 -7.70 -13.56 4.76
N PHE A 113 -6.60 -12.81 4.56
CA PHE A 113 -6.30 -11.64 5.39
C PHE A 113 -7.31 -10.52 5.19
N ARG A 114 -7.57 -9.79 6.28
CA ARG A 114 -8.34 -8.54 6.28
C ARG A 114 -7.38 -7.38 6.44
N PHE A 115 -7.76 -6.21 5.94
CA PHE A 115 -6.91 -5.03 5.91
C PHE A 115 -7.50 -3.97 6.82
N ALA A 116 -6.85 -3.72 7.94
CA ALA A 116 -7.28 -2.76 8.95
C ALA A 116 -6.41 -1.51 8.85
N VAL A 117 -6.96 -0.38 8.42
CA VAL A 117 -6.24 0.89 8.34
C VAL A 117 -6.03 1.43 9.75
N LEU A 118 -4.79 1.81 10.09
CA LEU A 118 -4.46 2.40 11.38
C LEU A 118 -4.69 3.91 11.38
N ASP A 119 -5.19 4.43 12.50
CA ASP A 119 -5.22 5.85 12.84
C ASP A 119 -4.18 6.13 13.92
N GLY A 120 -3.41 7.20 13.75
CA GLY A 120 -2.27 7.52 14.62
C GLY A 120 -0.93 6.90 14.19
N ALA A 121 -0.86 6.17 13.07
CA ALA A 121 0.38 5.75 12.44
C ALA A 121 0.30 5.94 10.92
N PHE A 122 1.42 6.34 10.31
CA PHE A 122 1.54 6.58 8.88
C PHE A 122 3.03 6.46 8.48
N VAL A 123 3.29 6.37 7.18
CA VAL A 123 4.67 6.41 6.64
C VAL A 123 4.81 7.56 5.66
N VAL A 124 6.04 8.08 5.55
CA VAL A 124 6.35 9.21 4.68
C VAL A 124 7.60 8.92 3.86
N HIS A 125 7.53 9.19 2.57
CA HIS A 125 8.67 9.27 1.67
C HIS A 125 9.09 10.73 1.46
N ARG A 126 10.40 11.03 1.54
CA ARG A 126 10.94 12.36 1.25
C ARG A 126 11.12 12.57 -0.26
N GLY A 127 10.56 13.65 -0.78
CA GLY A 127 10.55 13.94 -2.21
C GLY A 127 9.34 13.34 -2.89
N PHE A 128 8.75 14.14 -3.76
CA PHE A 128 7.63 13.74 -4.60
C PHE A 128 8.11 12.80 -5.70
N LYS A 129 7.37 11.71 -5.91
CA LYS A 129 7.65 10.79 -7.00
C LYS A 129 6.96 11.31 -8.26
N GLU A 130 7.74 11.78 -9.21
CA GLU A 130 7.23 12.41 -10.43
C GLU A 130 7.40 11.53 -11.67
N PRO A 131 6.51 11.64 -12.67
CA PRO A 131 6.70 11.03 -13.98
C PRO A 131 8.08 11.42 -14.55
N GLY A 132 8.78 10.48 -15.19
CA GLY A 132 10.10 10.73 -15.77
C GLY A 132 11.29 10.75 -14.79
N GLY A 133 11.05 10.76 -13.46
CA GLY A 133 12.12 10.70 -12.45
C GLY A 133 12.70 9.31 -12.19
N PHE A 134 12.59 8.40 -13.15
CA PHE A 134 12.91 6.98 -12.97
C PHE A 134 13.99 6.50 -13.94
N HIS A 135 14.70 5.42 -13.59
CA HIS A 135 15.73 4.82 -14.45
C HIS A 135 15.12 4.24 -15.74
N GLY A 136 15.88 4.31 -16.85
CA GLY A 136 15.39 3.95 -18.19
C GLY A 136 14.91 2.49 -18.35
N GLY A 137 15.36 1.57 -17.48
CA GLY A 137 14.93 0.16 -17.49
C GLY A 137 13.54 -0.09 -16.90
N ARG A 138 12.94 0.90 -16.25
CA ARG A 138 11.72 0.75 -15.45
C ARG A 138 10.52 0.24 -16.24
N GLU A 139 10.32 0.71 -17.46
CA GLU A 139 9.16 0.29 -18.26
C GLU A 139 9.26 -1.18 -18.68
N ALA A 140 10.46 -1.62 -19.05
CA ALA A 140 10.72 -3.02 -19.37
C ALA A 140 10.55 -3.93 -18.13
N GLU A 141 11.05 -3.48 -16.97
CA GLU A 141 10.83 -4.16 -15.68
C GLU A 141 9.34 -4.28 -15.33
N LEU A 142 8.60 -3.16 -15.40
CA LEU A 142 7.17 -3.12 -15.16
C LEU A 142 6.41 -4.05 -16.13
N GLY A 143 6.81 -4.06 -17.39
CA GLY A 143 6.24 -4.92 -18.43
C GLY A 143 6.42 -6.41 -18.12
N ARG A 144 7.64 -6.81 -17.76
CA ARG A 144 7.94 -8.19 -17.33
C ARG A 144 7.12 -8.58 -16.10
N ASN A 145 7.10 -7.73 -15.07
CA ASN A 145 6.37 -8.02 -13.84
C ASN A 145 4.85 -8.04 -14.04
N ARG A 146 4.30 -7.25 -14.97
CA ARG A 146 2.89 -7.32 -15.36
C ARG A 146 2.53 -8.67 -15.99
N GLN A 147 3.42 -9.22 -16.82
CA GLN A 147 3.21 -10.54 -17.41
C GLN A 147 3.30 -11.64 -16.34
N LEU A 148 4.32 -11.58 -15.48
CA LEU A 148 4.47 -12.48 -14.33
C LEU A 148 3.25 -12.43 -13.39
N PHE A 149 2.66 -11.25 -13.18
CA PHE A 149 1.47 -11.12 -12.33
C PHE A 149 0.27 -11.92 -12.87
N ARG A 150 0.15 -12.08 -14.20
CA ARG A 150 -0.94 -12.88 -14.79
C ARG A 150 -0.79 -14.37 -14.45
N SER A 151 0.41 -14.92 -14.57
CA SER A 151 0.66 -16.34 -14.21
C SER A 151 0.62 -16.54 -12.69
N PHE A 152 1.09 -15.58 -11.91
CA PHE A 152 0.95 -15.56 -10.45
C PHE A 152 -0.51 -15.69 -10.00
N ARG A 153 -1.42 -14.91 -10.59
CA ARG A 153 -2.87 -15.01 -10.29
C ARG A 153 -3.44 -16.40 -10.54
N ALA A 154 -3.00 -17.07 -11.61
CA ALA A 154 -3.41 -18.44 -11.90
C ALA A 154 -2.85 -19.42 -10.85
N ALA A 155 -1.58 -19.28 -10.48
CA ALA A 155 -0.93 -20.10 -9.46
C ALA A 155 -1.60 -19.96 -8.08
N LEU A 156 -2.06 -18.76 -7.71
CA LEU A 156 -2.79 -18.55 -6.45
C LEU A 156 -4.08 -19.37 -6.37
N ARG A 157 -4.78 -19.60 -7.49
CA ARG A 157 -5.98 -20.46 -7.51
C ARG A 157 -5.65 -21.90 -7.15
N GLN A 158 -4.48 -22.38 -7.57
CA GLN A 158 -3.99 -23.72 -7.25
C GLN A 158 -3.46 -23.80 -5.82
N ARG A 159 -2.74 -22.77 -5.35
CA ARG A 159 -2.19 -22.69 -3.99
C ARG A 159 -3.27 -22.55 -2.92
N TYR A 160 -4.36 -21.85 -3.22
CA TYR A 160 -5.48 -21.59 -2.30
C TYR A 160 -6.82 -22.11 -2.87
N PRO A 161 -6.97 -23.42 -3.10
CA PRO A 161 -8.11 -23.98 -3.84
C PRO A 161 -9.45 -23.80 -3.11
N ARG A 162 -9.41 -23.70 -1.76
CA ARG A 162 -10.59 -23.50 -0.91
C ARG A 162 -10.91 -22.03 -0.65
N SER A 163 -10.06 -21.09 -1.09
CA SER A 163 -10.36 -19.68 -0.89
C SER A 163 -11.52 -19.28 -1.81
N PRO A 164 -12.52 -18.53 -1.33
CA PRO A 164 -13.53 -17.92 -2.19
C PRO A 164 -13.05 -16.59 -2.81
N ARG A 165 -11.93 -16.05 -2.34
CA ARG A 165 -11.41 -14.74 -2.70
C ARG A 165 -10.52 -14.82 -3.93
N ARG A 166 -10.62 -13.83 -4.81
CA ARG A 166 -9.82 -13.77 -6.04
C ARG A 166 -9.19 -12.39 -6.15
N CYS A 167 -7.94 -12.41 -6.56
CA CYS A 167 -7.31 -11.30 -7.22
C CYS A 167 -7.31 -11.63 -8.71
#